data_AF-A0A6A7LPA3-F1
#
_entry.id   AF-A0A6A7LPA3-F1
#
_cell.length_a   1.000
_cell.length_b   1.000
_cell.length_c   1.000
_cell.angle_alpha   90.00
_cell.angle_beta   90.00
_cell.angle_gamma   90.00
#
_symmetry.space_group_name_H-M   'P 1'
#
loop_
_entity.id
_entity.type
_entity.pdbx_description
1 polymer ?
#
loop_
_entity_poly.entity_id
_entity_poly.type
_entity_poly.pdbx_seq_one_letter_code
_entity_poly.pdbx_strand_id
1 'polypeptide(L)'
;MKMLGAFLLVAVLLTGCSEEPEPTGQTFDSDSRSTGLSTGCENSFRAAAQVDPMQDTLKDLYPLFDHCTSIKDWKIGDQAFPEALDGAAIRPLIKTMCRTHKPLKDAVLCLKL
;
A
#
# COMPACT_ATOMS: atom_id res chain seq x y z
N MET A 1 -39.36 -55.83 6.29
CA MET A 1 -39.35 -54.48 5.69
C MET A 1 -38.51 -53.60 6.62
N LYS A 2 -37.26 -53.27 6.26
CA LYS A 2 -36.80 -51.95 5.75
C LYS A 2 -37.36 -50.80 6.62
N MET A 3 -36.60 -50.01 7.35
CA MET A 3 -35.37 -49.31 6.96
C MET A 3 -34.38 -49.09 8.11
N LEU A 4 -33.09 -49.16 7.78
CA LEU A 4 -31.98 -48.60 8.55
C LEU A 4 -32.05 -47.06 8.50
N GLY A 5 -32.00 -46.41 9.66
CA GLY A 5 -31.70 -44.99 9.79
C GLY A 5 -30.28 -44.84 10.34
N ALA A 6 -29.31 -44.64 9.44
CA ALA A 6 -27.91 -44.45 9.78
C ALA A 6 -27.67 -43.04 10.31
N PHE A 7 -27.43 -42.90 11.62
CA PHE A 7 -26.82 -41.72 12.22
C PHE A 7 -25.31 -41.79 12.00
N LEU A 8 -24.81 -41.02 11.02
CA LEU A 8 -23.39 -40.92 10.72
C LEU A 8 -22.78 -39.84 11.63
N LEU A 9 -22.29 -40.29 12.79
CA LEU A 9 -21.39 -39.51 13.65
C LEU A 9 -20.01 -39.49 12.99
N VAL A 10 -19.67 -38.40 12.32
CA VAL A 10 -18.29 -38.16 11.86
C VAL A 10 -17.48 -37.64 13.04
N ALA A 11 -16.86 -38.56 13.77
CA ALA A 11 -15.78 -38.27 14.70
C ALA A 11 -14.50 -38.01 13.88
N VAL A 12 -14.12 -36.74 13.74
CA VAL A 12 -12.81 -36.37 13.17
C VAL A 12 -11.76 -36.59 14.26
N LEU A 13 -11.19 -37.79 14.29
CA LEU A 13 -9.92 -38.10 14.93
C LEU A 13 -8.81 -37.62 13.99
N LEU A 14 -8.07 -36.59 14.39
CA LEU A 14 -6.76 -36.27 13.82
C LEU A 14 -5.71 -36.51 14.90
N THR A 15 -5.32 -37.79 15.01
CA THR A 15 -4.02 -38.22 15.53
C THR A 15 -2.93 -37.68 14.62
N GLY A 16 -1.93 -37.04 15.21
CA GLY A 16 -0.81 -36.45 14.51
C GLY A 16 0.00 -37.42 13.68
N CYS A 17 0.45 -36.93 12.53
CA CYS A 17 1.77 -37.23 12.00
C CYS A 17 2.60 -35.96 12.12
N SER A 18 3.77 -36.13 12.72
CA SER A 18 4.82 -35.14 12.85
C SER A 18 5.38 -34.83 11.45
N GLU A 19 5.13 -33.63 10.95
CA GLU A 19 5.96 -32.97 9.95
C GLU A 19 5.97 -31.50 10.35
N GLU A 20 7.14 -31.05 10.80
CA GLU A 20 7.45 -29.67 11.10
C GLU A 20 7.48 -28.94 9.76
N PRO A 21 6.53 -28.05 9.43
CA PRO A 21 6.80 -27.05 8.42
C PRO A 21 7.63 -26.00 9.15
N GLU A 22 8.87 -25.88 8.71
CA GLU A 22 9.81 -24.83 9.03
C GLU A 22 9.08 -23.50 9.29
N PRO A 23 9.56 -22.65 10.23
CA PRO A 23 9.11 -21.29 10.26
C PRO A 23 9.50 -20.70 8.91
N THR A 24 8.57 -20.69 7.96
CA THR A 24 8.62 -19.78 6.83
C THR A 24 8.31 -18.42 7.43
N GLY A 25 9.25 -17.93 8.25
CA GLY A 25 9.76 -16.60 8.06
C GLY A 25 10.11 -16.52 6.60
N GLN A 26 9.13 -16.11 5.80
CA GLN A 26 9.45 -15.20 4.74
C GLN A 26 10.07 -14.01 5.46
N THR A 27 11.37 -14.09 5.72
CA THR A 27 12.26 -13.02 5.32
C THR A 27 11.85 -12.74 3.88
N PHE A 28 10.85 -11.85 3.74
CA PHE A 28 10.98 -10.81 2.76
C PHE A 28 12.37 -10.25 3.06
N ASP A 29 13.37 -10.79 2.38
CA ASP A 29 14.51 -10.02 1.94
C ASP A 29 13.90 -8.87 1.16
N SER A 30 13.41 -7.92 1.94
CA SER A 30 13.46 -6.54 1.62
C SER A 30 14.93 -6.34 1.31
N ASP A 31 15.28 -6.48 0.05
CA ASP A 31 16.12 -5.50 -0.62
C ASP A 31 15.49 -4.11 -0.39
N SER A 32 15.36 -3.72 0.88
CA SER A 32 15.15 -2.37 1.36
C SER A 32 16.49 -1.72 1.11
N ARG A 33 16.75 -1.43 -0.17
CA ARG A 33 17.25 -0.11 -0.49
C ARG A 33 16.26 0.86 0.12
N SER A 34 16.49 1.19 1.38
CA SER A 34 15.82 2.29 2.05
C SER A 34 15.92 3.47 1.10
N THR A 35 14.77 3.92 0.62
CA THR A 35 14.68 5.07 -0.28
C THR A 35 15.14 6.36 0.43
N GLY A 36 15.33 6.30 1.75
CA GLY A 36 15.56 7.46 2.59
C GLY A 36 14.26 8.20 2.96
N LEU A 37 13.10 7.65 2.57
CA LEU A 37 11.79 8.15 2.96
C LEU A 37 11.38 7.64 4.34
N SER A 38 10.43 8.34 4.95
CA SER A 38 9.68 7.76 6.08
C SER A 38 8.89 6.54 5.59
N THR A 39 8.71 5.54 6.44
CA THR A 39 7.95 4.33 6.09
C THR A 39 6.54 4.65 5.57
N GLY A 40 5.87 5.65 6.15
CA GLY A 40 4.56 6.10 5.67
C GLY A 40 4.61 6.66 4.25
N CYS A 41 5.58 7.52 3.95
CA CYS A 41 5.72 8.12 2.63
C CYS A 41 6.07 7.07 1.57
N GLU A 42 7.00 6.16 1.88
CA GLU A 42 7.38 5.08 0.97
C GLU A 42 6.17 4.17 0.66
N ASN A 43 5.42 3.77 1.68
CA ASN A 43 4.25 2.91 1.51
C ASN A 43 3.15 3.59 0.68
N SER A 44 2.93 4.89 0.86
CA SER A 44 1.97 5.66 0.05
C SER A 44 2.39 5.76 -1.41
N PHE A 45 3.68 5.95 -1.69
CA PHE A 45 4.19 5.94 -3.07
C PHE A 45 4.03 4.56 -3.71
N ARG A 46 4.38 3.50 -2.98
CA ARG A 46 4.21 2.12 -3.44
C ARG A 46 2.75 1.80 -3.75
N ALA A 47 1.82 2.26 -2.90
CA ALA A 47 0.38 2.07 -3.13
C ALA A 47 -0.10 2.84 -4.37
N ALA A 48 0.30 4.11 -4.52
CA ALA A 48 -0.05 4.91 -5.69
C ALA A 48 0.49 4.31 -7.00
N ALA A 49 1.69 3.75 -6.99
CA ALA A 49 2.29 3.08 -8.15
C ALA A 49 1.57 1.78 -8.59
N GLN A 50 0.73 1.21 -7.73
CA GLN A 50 -0.04 -0.01 -8.03
C GLN A 50 -1.43 0.30 -8.60
N VAL A 51 -1.83 1.57 -8.63
CA VAL A 51 -3.16 1.95 -9.14
C VAL A 51 -3.16 1.91 -10.67
N ASP A 52 -4.22 1.34 -11.23
CA ASP A 52 -4.41 1.25 -12.68
C ASP A 52 -4.48 2.66 -13.30
N PRO A 53 -3.60 2.99 -14.28
CA PRO A 53 -3.57 4.30 -14.93
C PRO A 53 -4.84 4.65 -15.71
N MET A 54 -5.73 3.68 -15.96
CA MET A 54 -7.02 3.93 -16.63
C MET A 54 -8.12 4.44 -15.69
N GLN A 55 -7.86 4.55 -14.39
CA GLN A 55 -8.83 5.03 -13.40
C GLN A 55 -8.61 6.53 -13.06
N ASP A 56 -9.61 7.19 -12.47
CA ASP A 56 -9.41 8.51 -11.86
C ASP A 56 -8.68 8.33 -10.52
N THR A 57 -7.35 8.36 -10.58
CA THR A 57 -6.47 7.99 -9.47
C THR A 57 -6.03 9.17 -8.61
N LEU A 58 -6.54 10.38 -8.87
CA LEU A 58 -6.06 11.58 -8.15
C LEU A 58 -6.29 11.49 -6.63
N LYS A 59 -7.34 10.80 -6.19
CA LYS A 59 -7.60 10.57 -4.76
C LYS A 59 -6.61 9.59 -4.13
N ASP A 60 -6.07 8.66 -4.91
CA ASP A 60 -5.08 7.69 -4.43
C ASP A 60 -3.74 8.34 -4.11
N LEU A 61 -3.52 9.58 -4.60
CA LEU A 61 -2.39 10.41 -4.21
C LEU A 61 -2.60 11.12 -2.87
N TYR A 62 -3.80 11.14 -2.28
CA TYR A 62 -4.05 11.90 -1.03
C TYR A 62 -3.18 11.42 0.15
N PRO A 63 -2.98 10.10 0.38
CA PRO A 63 -2.08 9.63 1.42
C PRO A 63 -0.64 10.17 1.30
N LEU A 64 -0.17 10.51 0.09
CA LEU A 64 1.14 11.14 -0.09
C LEU A 64 1.19 12.53 0.55
N PHE A 65 0.09 13.29 0.56
CA PHE A 65 0.06 14.62 1.18
C PHE A 65 0.12 14.55 2.71
N ASP A 66 -0.38 13.46 3.30
CA ASP A 66 -0.34 13.24 4.75
C ASP A 66 1.03 12.74 5.21
N HIS A 67 1.65 11.84 4.44
CA HIS A 67 2.88 11.15 4.85
C HIS A 67 4.17 11.74 4.27
N CYS A 68 4.12 12.38 3.11
CA CYS A 68 5.28 13.01 2.44
C CYS A 68 5.22 14.54 2.62
N THR A 69 5.91 15.04 3.65
CA THR A 69 5.71 16.42 4.15
C THR A 69 6.58 17.48 3.46
N SER A 70 7.40 17.08 2.48
CA SER A 70 8.31 17.99 1.76
C SER A 70 8.41 17.66 0.27
N ILE A 71 8.73 18.67 -0.55
CA ILE A 71 9.03 18.48 -1.98
C ILE A 71 10.22 17.52 -2.19
N LYS A 72 11.14 17.44 -1.24
CA LYS A 72 12.28 16.52 -1.31
C LYS A 72 11.81 15.06 -1.22
N ASP A 73 10.91 14.76 -0.28
CA ASP A 73 10.35 13.42 -0.13
C ASP A 73 9.60 13.00 -1.40
N TRP A 74 8.83 13.92 -1.98
CA TRP A 74 8.13 13.66 -3.24
C TRP A 74 9.08 13.36 -4.40
N LYS A 75 10.22 14.06 -4.49
CA LYS A 75 11.24 13.78 -5.52
C LYS A 75 11.89 12.41 -5.34
N ILE A 76 12.20 12.05 -4.10
CA ILE A 76 12.80 10.74 -3.79
C ILE A 76 11.80 9.63 -4.09
N GLY A 77 10.53 9.81 -3.72
CA GLY A 77 9.46 8.86 -4.00
C GLY A 77 9.19 8.69 -5.49
N ASP A 78 9.10 9.77 -6.25
CA ASP A 78 8.97 9.74 -7.72
C ASP A 78 10.14 9.02 -8.40
N GLN A 79 11.37 9.18 -7.90
CA GLN A 79 12.52 8.44 -8.40
C GLN A 79 12.49 6.95 -8.07
N ALA A 80 11.90 6.58 -6.93
CA ALA A 80 11.80 5.19 -6.49
C ALA A 80 10.57 4.46 -7.04
N PHE A 81 9.49 5.18 -7.32
CA PHE A 81 8.19 4.68 -7.75
C PHE A 81 7.61 5.59 -8.86
N PRO A 82 8.25 5.65 -10.05
CA PRO A 82 7.87 6.59 -11.11
C PRO A 82 6.44 6.37 -11.63
N GLU A 83 5.92 5.15 -11.53
CA GLU A 83 4.55 4.80 -11.93
C GLU A 83 3.49 5.52 -11.07
N ALA A 84 3.83 5.94 -9.84
CA ALA A 84 2.90 6.63 -8.95
C ALA A 84 2.44 7.99 -9.50
N LEU A 85 3.32 8.69 -10.23
CA LEU A 85 3.04 10.03 -10.77
C LEU A 85 2.91 10.04 -12.30
N ASP A 86 3.29 8.96 -12.99
CA ASP A 86 3.24 8.82 -14.45
C ASP A 86 3.84 10.03 -15.19
N GLY A 87 5.03 10.48 -14.73
CA GLY A 87 5.73 11.62 -15.31
C GLY A 87 5.14 13.00 -14.99
N ALA A 88 4.15 13.08 -14.10
CA ALA A 88 3.60 14.36 -13.66
C ALA A 88 4.67 15.24 -12.99
N ALA A 89 4.71 16.52 -13.38
CA ALA A 89 5.61 17.47 -12.75
C ALA A 89 5.19 17.73 -11.28
N ILE A 90 6.01 17.26 -10.33
CA ILE A 90 5.76 17.29 -8.88
C ILE A 90 5.25 18.64 -8.38
N ARG A 91 5.96 19.74 -8.69
CA ARG A 91 5.60 21.08 -8.17
C ARG A 91 4.24 21.57 -8.69
N PRO A 92 3.97 21.56 -10.01
CA PRO A 92 2.63 21.83 -10.54
C PRO A 92 1.55 20.93 -9.96
N LEU A 93 1.79 19.61 -9.89
CA LEU A 93 0.83 18.64 -9.36
C LEU A 93 0.41 19.00 -7.93
N ILE A 94 1.39 19.12 -7.02
CA ILE A 94 1.15 19.45 -5.61
C ILE A 94 0.41 20.78 -5.48
N LYS A 95 0.84 21.83 -6.22
CA LYS A 95 0.16 23.14 -6.18
C LYS A 95 -1.29 23.06 -6.64
N THR A 96 -1.56 22.34 -7.71
CA THR A 96 -2.93 22.14 -8.21
C THR A 96 -3.75 21.40 -7.17
N MET A 97 -3.24 20.27 -6.67
CA MET A 97 -3.92 19.43 -5.68
C MET A 97 -4.31 20.20 -4.41
N CYS A 98 -3.36 20.94 -3.84
CA CYS A 98 -3.60 21.77 -2.66
C CYS A 98 -4.64 22.90 -2.91
N ARG A 99 -4.74 23.40 -4.14
CA ARG A 99 -5.69 24.47 -4.50
C ARG A 99 -7.10 23.94 -4.79
N THR A 100 -7.21 22.80 -5.46
CA THR A 100 -8.49 22.33 -6.01
C THR A 100 -9.17 21.28 -5.14
N HIS A 101 -8.44 20.57 -4.27
CA HIS A 101 -9.01 19.49 -3.46
C HIS A 101 -9.11 19.91 -1.99
N LYS A 102 -10.35 20.20 -1.56
CA LYS A 102 -10.67 20.62 -0.19
C LYS A 102 -10.09 19.70 0.91
N PRO A 103 -10.08 18.36 0.78
CA PRO A 103 -9.53 17.48 1.81
C PRO A 103 -8.04 17.70 2.08
N LEU A 104 -7.29 18.26 1.13
CA LEU A 104 -5.84 18.46 1.25
C LEU A 104 -5.45 19.81 1.86
N LYS A 105 -6.40 20.70 2.15
CA LYS A 105 -6.11 22.06 2.60
C LYS A 105 -5.26 22.12 3.87
N ASP A 106 -5.46 21.15 4.76
CA ASP A 106 -4.78 21.10 6.06
C ASP A 106 -3.54 20.19 6.03
N ALA A 107 -3.23 19.58 4.89
CA ALA A 107 -2.02 18.78 4.74
C ALA A 107 -0.78 19.65 4.94
N VAL A 108 0.19 19.14 5.70
CA VAL A 108 1.41 19.89 6.09
C VAL A 108 2.14 20.47 4.89
N LEU A 109 2.16 19.74 3.77
CA LEU A 109 2.79 20.20 2.54
C LEU A 109 2.03 21.38 1.91
N CYS A 110 0.69 21.35 1.94
CA CYS A 110 -0.15 22.41 1.35
C CYS A 110 -0.08 23.73 2.12
N LEU A 111 0.14 23.67 3.44
CA LEU A 111 0.32 24.86 4.29
C LEU A 111 1.66 25.58 4.08
N LYS A 112 2.62 24.95 3.38
CA LYS A 112 4.00 25.45 3.18
C LYS A 112 4.25 26.01 1.77
N LEU A 113 3.24 26.05 0.90
CA LEU A 113 3.38 26.37 -0.54
C LEU A 113 3.18 27.83 -0.92
#